data_AF-A0A0F9BSE2-F1
#
_entry.id   AF-A0A0F9BSE2-F1
#
_cell.length_a   1.000
_cell.length_b   1.000
_cell.length_c   1.000
_cell.angle_alpha   90.00
_cell.angle_beta   90.00
_cell.angle_gamma   90.00
#
_symmetry.space_group_name_H-M   'P 1'
#
loop_
_entity.id
_entity.type
_entity.pdbx_description
1 polymer ?
#
loop_
_entity_poly.entity_id
_entity_poly.type
_entity_poly.pdbx_seq_one_letter_code
_entity_poly.pdbx_strand_id
1 'polypeptide(L)'
;MNLLAAQSRKPILDLTLALSATMVIAFLVINDGLIPSVFTTAFFAPIIFLAYRHPLPYSLSVAILASVATSPAMGVFGAQMNESVMPVFWLGWPAVYLFLAVTLNQWANIKT
;
A
#
# COMPACT_ATOMS: atom_id res chain seq x y z
N MET A 1 20.71 8.91 26.46
CA MET A 1 19.84 8.47 25.36
C MET A 1 20.36 9.11 24.08
N ASN A 2 20.74 8.32 23.07
CA ASN A 2 21.44 8.81 21.88
C ASN A 2 20.43 9.44 20.90
N LEU A 3 20.45 10.77 20.73
CA LEU A 3 19.47 11.52 19.92
C LEU A 3 19.46 11.06 18.45
N LEU A 4 20.61 10.64 17.92
CA LEU A 4 20.76 10.08 16.57
C LEU A 4 20.04 8.73 16.41
N ALA A 5 19.98 7.92 17.48
CA ALA A 5 19.24 6.65 17.47
C ALA A 5 17.73 6.85 17.60
N ALA A 6 17.28 7.95 18.22
CA ALA A 6 15.86 8.31 18.29
C ALA A 6 15.34 8.85 16.94
N GLN A 7 16.18 9.62 16.23
CA GLN A 7 15.85 10.21 14.94
C GLN A 7 15.79 9.16 13.81
N SER A 8 16.62 8.11 13.86
CA SER A 8 16.57 6.99 12.91
C SER A 8 15.49 5.93 13.21
N ARG A 9 15.02 5.83 14.46
CA ARG A 9 13.93 4.90 14.83
C ARG A 9 12.56 5.34 14.36
N LYS A 10 12.31 6.65 14.31
CA LYS A 10 11.01 7.21 13.89
C LYS A 10 10.57 6.78 12.48
N PRO A 11 11.41 6.85 11.42
CA PRO A 11 11.01 6.39 10.09
C PRO A 11 10.81 4.88 10.01
N ILE A 12 11.58 4.08 10.74
CA ILE A 12 11.43 2.61 10.78
C ILE A 12 10.11 2.22 11.47
N LEU A 13 9.76 2.90 12.56
CA LEU A 13 8.52 2.66 13.29
C LEU A 13 7.30 3.02 12.44
N ASP A 14 7.32 4.18 11.78
CA ASP A 14 6.25 4.61 10.87
C ASP A 14 6.08 3.63 9.69
N LEU A 15 7.20 3.13 9.12
CA LEU A 15 7.16 2.10 8.09
C LEU A 15 6.54 0.80 8.60
N THR A 16 6.96 0.35 9.77
CA THR A 16 6.46 -0.88 10.38
C THR A 16 4.96 -0.77 10.65
N LEU A 17 4.51 0.37 11.19
CA LEU A 17 3.08 0.65 11.41
C LEU A 17 2.29 0.60 10.09
N ALA A 18 2.79 1.26 9.05
CA ALA A 18 2.14 1.28 7.74
C ALA A 18 2.10 -0.11 7.10
N LEU A 19 3.17 -0.91 7.22
CA LEU A 19 3.22 -2.30 6.77
C LEU A 19 2.22 -3.16 7.54
N SER A 20 2.16 -3.04 8.88
CA SER A 20 1.20 -3.76 9.70
C SER A 20 -0.24 -3.43 9.31
N ALA A 21 -0.56 -2.14 9.12
CA ALA A 21 -1.88 -1.71 8.65
C ALA A 21 -2.21 -2.30 7.27
N THR A 22 -1.24 -2.31 6.35
CA THR A 22 -1.36 -2.89 5.01
C THR A 22 -1.65 -4.40 5.10
N MET A 23 -0.96 -5.13 5.98
CA MET A 23 -1.21 -6.57 6.17
C MET A 23 -2.60 -6.84 6.75
N VAL A 24 -3.08 -6.01 7.68
CA VAL A 24 -4.45 -6.12 8.22
C VAL A 24 -5.48 -5.91 7.11
N ILE A 25 -5.30 -4.89 6.26
CA ILE A 25 -6.20 -4.64 5.13
C ILE A 25 -6.15 -5.81 4.14
N ALA A 26 -4.96 -6.34 3.83
CA ALA A 26 -4.80 -7.51 2.97
C ALA A 26 -5.55 -8.73 3.53
N PHE A 27 -5.46 -8.97 4.83
CA PHE A 27 -6.22 -10.03 5.49
C PHE A 27 -7.74 -9.82 5.34
N LEU A 28 -8.23 -8.58 5.48
CA LEU A 28 -9.64 -8.27 5.28
C LEU A 28 -10.09 -8.51 3.83
N VAL A 29 -9.27 -8.18 2.84
CA VAL A 29 -9.55 -8.49 1.42
C VAL A 29 -9.64 -10.00 1.19
N ILE A 30 -8.72 -10.77 1.77
CA ILE A 30 -8.76 -12.24 1.67
C ILE A 30 -10.02 -12.80 2.33
N ASN A 31 -10.37 -12.30 3.53
CA ASN A 31 -11.53 -12.77 4.27
C ASN A 31 -12.87 -12.37 3.62
N ASP A 32 -12.91 -11.22 2.93
CA ASP A 32 -14.03 -10.82 2.07
C ASP A 32 -14.15 -11.73 0.84
N GLY A 33 -13.03 -12.36 0.43
CA GLY A 33 -13.01 -13.38 -0.62
C GLY A 33 -13.26 -12.83 -2.02
N LEU A 34 -13.30 -11.51 -2.19
CA LEU A 34 -13.61 -10.85 -3.45
C LEU A 34 -12.55 -9.80 -3.81
N ILE A 35 -12.16 -9.77 -5.09
CA ILE A 35 -11.29 -8.74 -5.64
C ILE A 35 -11.96 -8.11 -6.87
N PRO A 36 -12.17 -6.78 -6.89
CA PRO A 36 -11.90 -5.83 -5.80
C PRO A 36 -12.90 -5.97 -4.64
N SER A 37 -12.41 -5.79 -3.42
CA SER A 37 -13.18 -5.71 -2.18
C SER A 37 -13.55 -4.26 -1.85
N VAL A 38 -14.48 -4.04 -0.92
CA VAL A 38 -14.65 -2.71 -0.28
C VAL A 38 -13.36 -2.25 0.41
N PHE A 39 -12.53 -3.19 0.89
CA PHE A 39 -11.28 -2.88 1.58
C PHE A 39 -10.13 -2.44 0.65
N THR A 40 -10.26 -2.64 -0.65
CA THR A 40 -9.23 -2.28 -1.65
C THR A 40 -8.84 -0.81 -1.54
N THR A 41 -9.81 0.10 -1.35
CA THR A 41 -9.51 1.54 -1.20
C THR A 41 -8.82 1.89 0.12
N ALA A 42 -8.89 1.02 1.14
CA ALA A 42 -8.25 1.29 2.43
C ALA A 42 -6.72 1.28 2.34
N PHE A 43 -6.14 0.63 1.32
CA PHE A 43 -4.70 0.66 1.05
C PHE A 43 -4.14 2.05 0.74
N PHE A 44 -4.99 3.00 0.33
CA PHE A 44 -4.55 4.37 0.10
C PHE A 44 -4.04 5.04 1.38
N ALA A 45 -4.67 4.79 2.53
CA ALA A 45 -4.31 5.44 3.77
C ALA A 45 -2.84 5.23 4.19
N PRO A 46 -2.30 4.00 4.28
CA PRO A 46 -0.90 3.78 4.62
C PRO A 46 0.08 4.29 3.55
N ILE A 47 -0.30 4.27 2.26
CA ILE A 47 0.53 4.83 1.16
C ILE A 47 0.65 6.35 1.30
N ILE A 48 -0.49 7.04 1.47
CA ILE A 48 -0.56 8.49 1.66
C ILE A 48 0.27 8.90 2.88
N PHE A 49 0.06 8.20 4.00
CA PHE A 49 0.75 8.47 5.26
C PHE A 49 2.28 8.46 5.10
N LEU A 50 2.83 7.44 4.43
CA LEU A 50 4.27 7.36 4.21
C LEU A 50 4.76 8.37 3.16
N ALA A 51 4.01 8.55 2.07
CA ALA A 51 4.42 9.44 0.98
C ALA A 51 4.56 10.91 1.44
N TYR A 52 3.75 11.32 2.43
CA TYR A 52 3.80 12.67 3.02
C TYR A 52 4.96 12.89 4.01
N ARG A 53 5.48 11.82 4.62
CA ARG A 53 6.39 11.93 5.78
C ARG A 53 7.80 11.44 5.50
N HIS A 54 7.94 10.56 4.52
CA HIS A 54 9.16 9.82 4.26
C HIS A 54 9.50 9.83 2.76
N PRO A 55 10.78 9.55 2.41
CA PRO A 55 11.20 9.43 1.02
C PRO A 55 10.41 8.36 0.25
N LEU A 56 10.38 8.50 -1.07
CA LEU A 56 9.63 7.64 -2.01
C LEU A 56 9.74 6.12 -1.76
N PRO A 57 10.92 5.54 -1.41
CA PRO A 57 11.04 4.10 -1.19
C PRO A 57 10.09 3.55 -0.12
N TYR A 58 9.76 4.34 0.90
CA TYR A 58 8.88 3.92 1.99
C TYR A 58 7.46 3.69 1.48
N SER A 59 6.86 4.68 0.82
CA SER A 59 5.52 4.56 0.24
C SER A 59 5.46 3.56 -0.90
N LEU A 60 6.54 3.41 -1.68
CA LEU A 60 6.62 2.41 -2.75
C LEU A 60 6.54 0.98 -2.20
N SER A 61 7.25 0.68 -1.10
CA SER A 61 7.21 -0.66 -0.50
C SER A 61 5.79 -1.07 -0.09
N VAL A 62 5.04 -0.14 0.49
CA VAL A 62 3.63 -0.35 0.85
C VAL A 62 2.74 -0.46 -0.38
N ALA A 63 2.95 0.39 -1.40
CA ALA A 63 2.19 0.33 -2.64
C ALA A 63 2.39 -1.00 -3.38
N ILE A 64 3.60 -1.58 -3.35
CA ILE A 64 3.89 -2.89 -3.93
C ILE A 64 3.12 -3.99 -3.18
N LEU A 65 3.14 -3.98 -1.84
CA LEU A 65 2.39 -4.96 -1.05
C LEU A 65 0.87 -4.84 -1.27
N ALA A 66 0.34 -3.62 -1.28
CA ALA A 66 -1.05 -3.37 -1.64
C ALA A 66 -1.38 -3.92 -3.03
N SER A 67 -0.50 -3.70 -4.01
CA SER A 67 -0.66 -4.21 -5.37
C SER A 67 -0.77 -5.74 -5.41
N VAL A 68 0.08 -6.44 -4.67
CA VAL A 68 0.02 -7.91 -4.56
C VAL A 68 -1.29 -8.35 -3.92
N ALA A 69 -1.67 -7.71 -2.81
CA ALA A 69 -2.89 -8.01 -2.06
C ALA A 69 -4.19 -7.74 -2.82
N THR A 70 -4.13 -6.99 -3.93
CA THR A 70 -5.28 -6.70 -4.80
C THR A 70 -5.14 -7.31 -6.18
N SER A 71 -4.21 -8.25 -6.36
CA SER A 71 -3.93 -8.89 -7.64
C SER A 71 -4.58 -10.28 -7.75
N PRO A 72 -4.66 -10.85 -8.97
CA PRO A 72 -5.08 -12.24 -9.18
C PRO A 72 -4.21 -13.27 -8.44
N ALA A 73 -2.98 -12.90 -8.02
CA ALA A 73 -2.12 -13.78 -7.22
C ALA A 73 -2.79 -14.19 -5.89
N MET A 74 -3.76 -13.41 -5.41
CA MET A 74 -4.52 -13.74 -4.20
C MET A 74 -5.51 -14.90 -4.39
N GLY A 75 -5.71 -15.38 -5.62
CA GLY A 75 -6.50 -16.58 -5.90
C GLY A 75 -5.97 -17.82 -5.17
N VAL A 76 -4.66 -17.90 -4.90
CA VAL A 76 -4.07 -18.99 -4.09
C VAL A 76 -4.54 -18.99 -2.63
N PHE A 77 -5.07 -17.86 -2.16
CA PHE A 77 -5.63 -17.69 -0.81
C PHE A 77 -7.17 -17.74 -0.81
N GLY A 78 -7.80 -18.14 -1.93
CA GLY A 78 -9.25 -18.28 -2.03
C GLY A 78 -10.01 -17.01 -2.41
N ALA A 79 -9.31 -15.91 -2.72
CA ALA A 79 -9.94 -14.68 -3.21
C ALA A 79 -10.44 -14.86 -4.65
N GLN A 80 -11.73 -14.64 -4.87
CA GLN A 80 -12.36 -14.74 -6.17
C GLN A 80 -12.30 -13.41 -6.91
N MET A 81 -12.09 -13.48 -8.22
CA MET A 81 -12.00 -12.31 -9.08
C MET A 81 -12.87 -12.56 -10.31
N ASN A 82 -13.70 -11.59 -10.67
CA ASN A 82 -14.52 -11.71 -11.87
C ASN A 82 -13.61 -11.74 -13.11
N GLU A 83 -13.65 -12.84 -13.85
CA GLU A 83 -12.81 -13.11 -15.03
C GLU A 83 -12.91 -12.01 -16.10
N SER A 84 -14.08 -11.39 -16.23
CA SER A 84 -14.32 -10.31 -17.20
C SER A 84 -13.59 -9.01 -16.86
N VAL A 85 -13.19 -8.84 -15.61
CA VAL A 85 -12.57 -7.61 -15.09
C VAL A 85 -11.13 -7.83 -14.61
N MET A 86 -10.69 -9.09 -14.62
CA MET A 86 -9.35 -9.55 -14.25
C MET A 86 -8.23 -8.79 -14.97
N PRO A 87 -8.28 -8.54 -16.30
CA PRO A 87 -7.19 -7.84 -17.00
C PRO A 87 -7.09 -6.36 -16.60
N VAL A 88 -8.22 -5.71 -16.35
CA VAL A 88 -8.29 -4.28 -16.01
C VAL A 88 -7.83 -4.04 -14.57
N PHE A 89 -8.23 -4.90 -13.64
CA PHE A 89 -7.85 -4.76 -12.24
C PHE A 89 -6.45 -5.27 -11.92
N TRP A 90 -5.90 -6.19 -12.74
CA TRP A 90 -4.51 -6.64 -12.58
C TRP A 90 -3.50 -5.51 -12.76
N LEU A 91 -3.78 -4.57 -13.67
CA LEU A 91 -2.93 -3.40 -13.90
C LEU A 91 -3.47 -2.13 -13.24
N GLY A 92 -4.80 -2.01 -13.09
CA GLY A 92 -5.47 -0.80 -12.61
C GLY A 92 -5.10 -0.42 -11.17
N TRP A 93 -5.38 -1.29 -10.19
CA TRP A 93 -5.10 -0.97 -8.78
C TRP A 93 -3.61 -0.77 -8.49
N PRO A 94 -2.70 -1.64 -8.98
CA PRO A 94 -1.27 -1.41 -8.82
C PRO A 94 -0.80 -0.08 -9.42
N ALA A 95 -1.26 0.27 -10.62
CA ALA A 95 -0.92 1.54 -11.25
C ALA A 95 -1.41 2.73 -10.41
N VAL A 96 -2.63 2.66 -9.84
CA VAL A 96 -3.17 3.71 -8.99
C VAL A 96 -2.35 3.86 -7.70
N TYR A 97 -1.98 2.77 -7.03
CA TYR A 97 -1.16 2.82 -5.81
C TYR A 97 0.23 3.40 -6.06
N LEU A 98 0.88 2.97 -7.14
CA LEU A 98 2.21 3.47 -7.52
C LEU A 98 2.14 4.93 -7.94
N PHE A 99 1.14 5.30 -8.75
CA PHE A 99 0.91 6.69 -9.15
C PHE A 99 0.65 7.59 -7.94
N LEU A 100 -0.16 7.14 -6.98
CA LEU A 100 -0.42 7.86 -5.73
C LEU A 100 0.86 8.05 -4.91
N ALA A 101 1.65 6.99 -4.73
CA ALA A 101 2.91 7.04 -3.98
C ALA A 101 3.90 8.05 -4.61
N VAL A 102 4.06 7.98 -5.93
CA VAL A 102 4.95 8.89 -6.67
C VAL A 102 4.43 10.32 -6.61
N THR A 103 3.16 10.55 -6.95
CA THR A 103 2.58 11.89 -7.06
C THR A 103 2.60 12.62 -5.72
N LEU A 104 2.24 11.94 -4.63
CA LEU A 104 2.26 12.55 -3.30
C LEU A 104 3.67 12.81 -2.81
N ASN A 105 4.63 11.94 -3.10
CA ASN A 105 6.02 12.19 -2.74
C ASN A 105 6.60 13.39 -3.50
N GLN A 106 6.34 13.49 -4.81
CA GLN A 106 6.75 14.66 -5.61
C GLN A 106 6.12 15.95 -5.08
N TRP A 107 4.81 15.91 -4.77
CA TRP A 107 4.11 17.03 -4.17
C TRP A 107 4.69 17.44 -2.81
N ALA A 108 5.01 16.47 -1.95
CA ALA A 108 5.63 16.73 -0.64
C ALA A 108 7.00 17.40 -0.79
N ASN A 109 7.83 16.93 -1.74
CA ASN A 109 9.16 17.50 -2.00
C ASN A 109 9.10 18.93 -2.57
N ILE A 110 8.04 19.31 -3.29
CA ILE A 110 7.87 20.69 -3.79
C ILE A 110 7.56 21.68 -2.64
N LYS A 111 6.96 21.20 -1.55
CA LYS A 111 6.53 22.04 -0.42
C LYS A 111 7.61 22.27 0.64
N THR A 112 8.66 21.46 0.65
CA THR A 112 9.82 21.54 1.56
C THR A 112 10.96 22.30 0.91
#